data_AF-X6LBF1-F1
#
_entry.id   AF-X6LBF1-F1
#
_cell.length_a   1.000
_cell.length_b   1.000
_cell.length_c   1.000
_cell.angle_alpha   90.00
_cell.angle_beta   90.00
_cell.angle_gamma   90.00
#
_symmetry.space_group_name_H-M   'P 1'
#
loop_
_entity.id
_entity.type
_entity.pdbx_description
1 polymer ?
#
loop_
_entity_poly.entity_id
_entity_poly.type
_entity_poly.pdbx_seq_one_letter_code
_entity_poly.pdbx_strand_id
1 'polypeptide(L)'
;MKTNQEKIKQNFEMLLFCYHTGLSIEYDEDNNTFKFYQLPVCNDMKPFYQYAYVYVNDITLFFGGSNYPTISKSVHKYSIRKNKWMTFQNILPSPLRDCVAILSEDNTYVYIIGGENGNNMPMSIHMKTEVSEWLSEEEMKKGIQLKVEEEDEDEEENEENEEEEEEEEKESNSEMNKIVKKKNVKAKY
;
A
#
# COMPACT_ATOMS: atom_id res chain seq x y z
N MET A 1 35.94 -13.40 -1.09
CA MET A 1 34.77 -13.91 -1.81
C MET A 1 33.85 -12.73 -2.05
N LYS A 2 33.36 -12.54 -3.29
CA LYS A 2 32.25 -11.62 -3.53
C LYS A 2 30.99 -12.43 -3.28
N THR A 3 30.30 -12.18 -2.18
CA THR A 3 28.94 -12.63 -1.97
C THR A 3 28.09 -11.91 -3.00
N ASN A 4 27.56 -12.66 -3.97
CA ASN A 4 26.46 -12.19 -4.80
C ASN A 4 25.22 -12.25 -3.90
N GLN A 5 25.02 -11.24 -3.07
CA GLN A 5 23.67 -10.95 -2.58
C GLN A 5 22.91 -10.48 -3.82
N GLU A 6 21.86 -11.21 -4.21
CA GLU A 6 20.91 -10.73 -5.20
C GLU A 6 20.30 -9.45 -4.63
N LYS A 7 20.76 -8.31 -5.14
CA LYS A 7 20.30 -7.01 -4.65
C LYS A 7 18.85 -6.85 -5.13
N ILE A 8 17.91 -7.02 -4.22
CA ILE A 8 16.48 -6.80 -4.48
C ILE A 8 16.34 -5.40 -5.05
N LYS A 9 15.80 -5.30 -6.26
CA LYS A 9 15.65 -4.03 -6.96
C LYS A 9 14.54 -3.23 -6.29
N GLN A 10 14.89 -2.11 -5.66
CA GLN A 10 13.95 -1.26 -4.92
C GLN A 10 13.17 -0.34 -5.87
N ASN A 11 12.22 -0.93 -6.60
CA ASN A 11 11.30 -0.23 -7.48
C ASN A 11 9.94 -0.06 -6.80
N PHE A 12 9.51 1.18 -6.61
CA PHE A 12 8.22 1.53 -6.01
C PHE A 12 7.25 2.04 -7.07
N GLU A 13 6.00 1.61 -6.95
CA GLU A 13 4.89 2.15 -7.72
C GLU A 13 4.02 3.03 -6.84
N MET A 14 3.70 4.23 -7.31
CA MET A 14 2.87 5.20 -6.60
C MET A 14 1.80 5.76 -7.53
N LEU A 15 0.65 6.09 -6.95
CA LEU A 15 -0.43 6.79 -7.64
C LEU A 15 -0.65 8.17 -7.01
N LEU A 16 -0.76 9.20 -7.86
CA LEU A 16 -1.12 10.55 -7.43
C LEU A 16 -2.40 11.00 -8.13
N PHE A 17 -3.40 11.41 -7.37
CA PHE A 17 -4.61 12.04 -7.87
C PHE A 17 -4.86 13.36 -7.15
N CYS A 18 -4.92 14.46 -7.90
CA CYS A 18 -5.19 15.80 -7.38
C CYS A 18 -5.82 16.66 -8.48
N TYR A 19 -7.04 17.15 -8.27
CA TYR A 19 -7.81 17.86 -9.29
C TYR A 19 -7.86 17.09 -10.62
N HIS A 20 -7.35 17.69 -11.71
CA HIS A 20 -7.29 17.10 -13.05
C HIS A 20 -6.02 16.28 -13.30
N THR A 21 -5.14 16.19 -12.31
CA THR A 21 -3.87 15.47 -12.38
C THR A 21 -4.07 14.06 -11.83
N GLY A 22 -3.85 13.05 -12.68
CA GLY A 22 -3.67 11.66 -12.30
C GLY A 22 -2.32 11.18 -12.81
N LEU A 23 -1.48 10.60 -11.95
CA LEU A 23 -0.17 10.07 -12.32
C LEU A 23 0.00 8.65 -11.77
N SER A 24 0.57 7.78 -12.60
CA SER A 24 1.26 6.57 -12.17
C SER A 24 2.75 6.87 -12.18
N ILE A 25 3.42 6.65 -11.05
CA ILE A 25 4.81 7.02 -10.81
C ILE A 25 5.57 5.73 -10.50
N GLU A 26 6.64 5.49 -11.24
CA GLU A 26 7.64 4.47 -10.94
C GLU A 26 8.85 5.19 -10.31
N TYR A 27 9.30 4.74 -9.15
CA TYR A 27 10.49 5.25 -8.47
C TYR A 27 11.50 4.13 -8.26
N ASP A 28 12.69 4.31 -8.82
CA ASP A 28 13.84 3.42 -8.64
C ASP A 28 14.75 4.03 -7.57
N GLU A 29 14.72 3.45 -6.36
CA GLU A 29 15.45 3.96 -5.20
C GLU A 29 16.97 3.80 -5.35
N ASP A 30 17.43 2.71 -5.97
CA ASP A 30 18.85 2.45 -6.21
C ASP A 30 19.50 3.55 -7.08
N ASN A 31 18.77 4.00 -8.09
CA ASN A 31 19.25 5.00 -9.04
C ASN A 31 18.75 6.42 -8.71
N ASN A 32 17.85 6.58 -7.74
CA ASN A 32 17.15 7.82 -7.44
C ASN A 32 16.53 8.45 -8.70
N THR A 33 15.85 7.62 -9.49
CA THR A 33 15.17 8.06 -10.72
C THR A 33 13.68 7.81 -10.62
N PHE A 34 12.88 8.71 -11.17
CA PHE A 34 11.44 8.51 -11.30
C PHE A 34 10.99 8.65 -12.75
N LYS A 35 10.01 7.83 -13.12
CA LYS A 35 9.25 7.93 -14.37
C LYS A 35 7.79 8.11 -14.01
N PHE A 36 7.03 8.74 -14.89
CA PHE A 36 5.59 8.86 -14.67
C PHE A 36 4.80 8.80 -15.96
N TYR A 37 3.56 8.32 -15.83
CA TYR A 37 2.58 8.25 -16.89
C TYR A 37 1.30 8.95 -16.44
N GLN A 38 0.66 9.66 -17.36
CA GLN A 38 -0.61 10.31 -17.06
C GLN A 38 -1.73 9.27 -16.97
N LEU A 39 -2.50 9.35 -15.90
CA LEU A 39 -3.73 8.60 -15.72
C LEU A 39 -4.94 9.51 -15.96
N PRO A 40 -6.01 8.99 -16.58
CA PRO A 40 -7.24 9.73 -16.70
C PRO A 40 -7.84 9.95 -15.30
N VAL A 41 -8.40 11.14 -15.07
CA VAL A 41 -9.27 11.43 -13.92
C VAL A 41 -10.70 11.58 -14.42
N CYS A 42 -11.70 11.02 -13.73
CA CYS A 42 -13.09 11.16 -14.16
C CYS A 42 -13.59 12.59 -13.97
N ASN A 43 -14.50 13.04 -14.85
CA ASN A 43 -15.00 14.41 -14.83
C ASN A 43 -15.73 14.78 -13.53
N ASP A 44 -16.36 13.82 -12.86
CA ASP A 44 -17.04 14.05 -11.59
C ASP A 44 -16.05 14.33 -10.45
N MET A 45 -14.86 13.73 -10.50
CA MET A 45 -13.84 13.90 -9.46
C MET A 45 -12.96 15.12 -9.73
N LYS A 46 -12.61 15.40 -11.00
CA LYS A 46 -11.70 16.51 -11.40
C LYS A 46 -11.84 17.84 -10.62
N PRO A 47 -13.05 18.32 -10.28
CA PRO A 47 -13.18 19.60 -9.61
C PRO A 47 -12.75 19.59 -8.15
N PHE A 48 -12.73 18.43 -7.48
CA PHE A 48 -12.58 18.36 -6.03
C PHE A 48 -11.14 17.98 -5.60
N TYR A 49 -10.85 18.25 -4.32
CA TYR A 49 -9.61 17.90 -3.60
C TYR A 49 -9.96 17.57 -2.13
N GLN A 50 -8.98 17.29 -1.26
CA GLN A 50 -9.22 16.97 0.18
C GLN A 50 -10.11 15.73 0.41
N TYR A 51 -9.96 14.71 -0.42
CA TYR A 51 -10.62 13.42 -0.21
C TYR A 51 -9.91 12.63 0.88
N ALA A 52 -10.68 11.85 1.63
CA ALA A 52 -10.11 10.65 2.24
C ALA A 52 -9.98 9.57 1.17
N TYR A 53 -8.98 8.69 1.28
CA TYR A 53 -8.82 7.58 0.35
C TYR A 53 -8.30 6.32 1.04
N VAL A 54 -8.59 5.17 0.44
CA VAL A 54 -7.98 3.88 0.78
C VAL A 54 -7.64 3.11 -0.49
N TYR A 55 -6.64 2.24 -0.39
CA TYR A 55 -6.23 1.33 -1.45
C TYR A 55 -6.47 -0.11 -1.00
N VAL A 56 -7.24 -0.89 -1.78
CA VAL A 56 -7.53 -2.29 -1.50
C VAL A 56 -7.80 -3.04 -2.80
N ASN A 57 -7.20 -4.22 -3.00
CA ASN A 57 -7.46 -5.11 -4.15
C ASN A 57 -7.32 -4.43 -5.53
N ASP A 58 -6.26 -3.66 -5.77
CA ASP A 58 -6.04 -2.86 -6.99
C ASP A 58 -7.10 -1.77 -7.25
N ILE A 59 -7.85 -1.41 -6.21
CA ILE A 59 -8.87 -0.38 -6.24
C ILE A 59 -8.50 0.74 -5.28
N THR A 60 -8.60 1.98 -5.73
CA THR A 60 -8.58 3.16 -4.86
C THR A 60 -10.00 3.68 -4.69
N LEU A 61 -10.45 3.81 -3.44
CA LEU A 61 -11.71 4.46 -3.08
C LEU A 61 -11.41 5.86 -2.54
N PHE A 62 -12.14 6.86 -3.02
CA PHE A 62 -12.06 8.25 -2.59
C PHE A 62 -13.41 8.66 -1.99
N PHE A 63 -13.39 9.23 -0.79
CA PHE A 63 -14.60 9.62 -0.06
C PHE A 63 -14.66 11.14 0.09
N GLY A 64 -15.77 11.73 -0.35
CA GLY A 64 -16.06 13.15 -0.15
C GLY A 64 -15.30 14.05 -1.12
N GLY A 65 -14.65 15.07 -0.58
CA GLY A 65 -13.87 16.09 -1.30
C GLY A 65 -14.56 17.45 -1.35
N SER A 66 -13.77 18.50 -1.60
CA SER A 66 -14.23 19.88 -1.62
C SER A 66 -13.83 20.60 -2.92
N ASN A 67 -14.67 21.54 -3.34
CA ASN A 67 -14.40 22.51 -4.39
C ASN A 67 -15.22 23.77 -4.08
N TYR A 68 -14.62 24.76 -3.41
CA TYR A 68 -15.34 25.88 -2.81
C TYR A 68 -16.35 26.52 -3.78
N PRO A 69 -17.62 26.71 -3.37
CA PRO A 69 -18.19 26.46 -2.04
C PRO A 69 -18.79 25.04 -1.85
N THR A 70 -18.62 24.14 -2.83
CA THR A 70 -19.24 22.80 -2.85
C THR A 70 -18.42 21.79 -2.04
N ILE A 71 -19.11 20.94 -1.30
CA ILE A 71 -18.52 19.74 -0.70
C ILE A 71 -19.28 18.52 -1.22
N SER A 72 -18.53 17.49 -1.56
CA SER A 72 -19.04 16.27 -2.16
C SER A 72 -19.53 15.28 -1.10
N LYS A 73 -20.62 14.58 -1.44
CA LYS A 73 -21.15 13.39 -0.76
C LYS A 73 -20.86 12.09 -1.51
N SER A 74 -20.05 12.19 -2.58
CA SER A 74 -19.82 11.08 -3.49
C SER A 74 -18.67 10.21 -3.01
N VAL A 75 -18.70 8.96 -3.46
CA VAL A 75 -17.55 8.05 -3.40
C VAL A 75 -17.09 7.82 -4.83
N HIS A 76 -15.80 8.00 -5.10
CA HIS A 76 -15.21 7.68 -6.40
C HIS A 76 -14.36 6.42 -6.26
N LYS A 77 -14.52 5.51 -7.21
CA LYS A 77 -13.76 4.26 -7.29
C LYS A 77 -12.89 4.30 -8.54
N TYR A 78 -11.60 4.07 -8.37
CA TYR A 78 -10.66 3.87 -9.47
C TYR A 78 -10.15 2.43 -9.46
N SER A 79 -10.32 1.73 -10.58
CA SER A 79 -9.74 0.41 -10.79
C SER A 79 -8.44 0.54 -11.58
N ILE A 80 -7.32 0.19 -10.95
CA ILE A 80 -5.98 0.30 -11.53
C ILE A 80 -5.87 -0.62 -12.74
N ARG A 81 -6.17 -1.92 -12.57
CA ARG A 81 -6.09 -2.93 -13.65
C ARG A 81 -6.97 -2.59 -14.85
N LYS A 82 -8.18 -2.05 -14.61
CA LYS A 82 -9.13 -1.70 -15.68
C LYS A 82 -8.90 -0.28 -16.21
N ASN A 83 -8.01 0.50 -15.58
CA ASN A 83 -7.83 1.94 -15.80
C ASN A 83 -9.19 2.67 -15.93
N LYS A 84 -10.09 2.40 -14.99
CA LYS A 84 -11.50 2.81 -15.10
C LYS A 84 -12.01 3.41 -13.81
N TRP A 85 -12.75 4.49 -13.97
CA TRP A 85 -13.46 5.16 -12.89
C TRP A 85 -14.93 4.76 -12.80
N MET A 86 -15.45 4.82 -11.59
CA MET A 86 -16.86 4.71 -11.24
C MET A 86 -17.19 5.73 -10.15
N THR A 87 -18.35 6.36 -10.23
CA THR A 87 -18.81 7.34 -9.23
C THR A 87 -20.10 6.84 -8.59
N PHE A 88 -20.14 6.84 -7.27
CA PHE A 88 -21.35 6.61 -6.48
C PHE A 88 -21.80 7.94 -5.88
N GLN A 89 -22.88 8.51 -6.41
CA GLN A 89 -23.36 9.84 -6.02
C GLN A 89 -24.27 9.79 -4.79
N ASN A 90 -24.13 10.79 -3.90
CA ASN A 90 -25.00 11.01 -2.73
C ASN A 90 -25.11 9.83 -1.76
N ILE A 91 -24.01 9.10 -1.62
CA ILE A 91 -23.94 7.90 -0.78
C ILE A 91 -23.50 8.26 0.65
N LEU A 92 -22.58 9.21 0.80
CA LEU A 92 -22.12 9.60 2.14
C LEU A 92 -23.25 10.30 2.90
N PRO A 93 -23.42 10.03 4.20
CA PRO A 93 -24.52 10.57 5.00
C PRO A 93 -24.50 12.10 5.05
N SER A 94 -23.31 12.70 4.99
CA SER A 94 -23.10 14.15 4.94
C SER A 94 -21.97 14.50 3.97
N PRO A 95 -21.90 15.75 3.47
CA PRO A 95 -20.78 16.18 2.64
C PRO A 95 -19.55 16.29 3.51
N LEU A 96 -18.43 15.73 3.07
CA LEU A 96 -17.22 15.63 3.88
C LEU A 96 -15.98 16.03 3.08
N ARG A 97 -15.08 16.74 3.75
CA ARG A 97 -13.71 16.99 3.32
C ARG A 97 -12.78 16.89 4.51
N ASP A 98 -11.48 16.84 4.26
CA ASP A 98 -10.45 16.83 5.32
C ASP A 98 -10.66 15.69 6.34
N CYS A 99 -11.31 14.60 5.91
CA CYS A 99 -11.47 13.38 6.69
C CYS A 99 -10.32 12.40 6.40
N VAL A 100 -10.20 11.39 7.24
CA VAL A 100 -9.25 10.28 7.07
C VAL A 100 -10.04 9.00 6.82
N ALA A 101 -9.55 8.15 5.92
CA ALA A 101 -10.08 6.81 5.73
C ALA A 101 -8.98 5.79 6.01
N ILE A 102 -9.34 4.71 6.70
CA ILE A 102 -8.42 3.65 7.16
C ILE A 102 -9.11 2.30 6.96
N LEU A 103 -8.36 1.29 6.53
CA LEU A 103 -8.85 -0.09 6.44
C LEU A 103 -8.75 -0.81 7.79
N SER A 104 -9.64 -1.77 8.03
CA SER A 104 -9.38 -2.78 9.08
C SER A 104 -8.21 -3.66 8.70
N GLU A 105 -7.58 -4.28 9.69
CA GLU A 105 -6.43 -5.20 9.52
C GLU A 105 -6.72 -6.33 8.50
N ASP A 106 -7.94 -6.87 8.53
CA ASP A 106 -8.39 -7.92 7.61
C ASP A 106 -8.86 -7.38 6.23
N ASN A 107 -8.80 -6.07 6.00
CA ASN A 107 -9.34 -5.37 4.83
C ASN A 107 -10.86 -5.59 4.61
N THR A 108 -11.61 -5.99 5.64
CA THR A 108 -13.07 -6.18 5.54
C THR A 108 -13.82 -4.85 5.57
N TYR A 109 -13.33 -3.86 6.32
CA TYR A 109 -14.03 -2.62 6.59
C TYR A 109 -13.20 -1.38 6.25
N VAL A 110 -13.88 -0.32 5.83
CA VAL A 110 -13.33 1.03 5.75
C VAL A 110 -13.92 1.87 6.88
N TYR A 111 -13.06 2.53 7.64
CA TYR A 111 -13.41 3.52 8.65
C TYR A 111 -13.13 4.92 8.13
N ILE A 112 -14.13 5.80 8.13
CA ILE A 112 -13.99 7.21 7.80
C ILE A 112 -14.15 8.01 9.08
N ILE A 113 -13.13 8.78 9.43
CA ILE A 113 -13.02 9.47 10.72
C ILE A 113 -12.80 10.97 10.51
N GLY A 114 -13.51 11.78 11.29
CA GLY A 114 -13.35 13.23 11.35
C GLY A 114 -13.94 13.97 10.15
N GLY A 115 -13.22 15.00 9.70
CA GLY A 115 -13.60 15.85 8.57
C GLY A 115 -14.34 17.13 8.96
N GLU A 116 -14.64 17.94 7.96
CA GLU A 116 -15.36 19.20 8.09
C GLU A 116 -16.58 19.25 7.16
N ASN A 117 -17.62 19.98 7.59
CA ASN A 117 -18.81 20.22 6.77
C ASN A 117 -18.73 21.50 5.93
N GLY A 118 -19.84 21.81 5.24
CA GLY A 118 -20.02 23.01 4.39
C GLY A 118 -19.69 24.35 5.06
N ASN A 119 -19.77 24.39 6.39
CA ASN A 119 -19.59 25.60 7.20
C ASN A 119 -18.22 25.66 7.89
N ASN A 120 -17.27 24.82 7.47
CA ASN A 120 -15.95 24.68 8.11
C ASN A 120 -16.04 24.30 9.59
N MET A 121 -17.11 23.59 9.97
CA MET A 121 -17.24 23.06 11.32
C MET A 121 -16.65 21.65 11.35
N PRO A 122 -15.69 21.37 12.25
CA PRO A 122 -15.21 20.02 12.50
C PRO A 122 -16.36 19.07 12.83
N MET A 123 -16.31 17.88 12.26
CA MET A 123 -17.29 16.83 12.46
C MET A 123 -16.66 15.67 13.23
N SER A 124 -17.33 15.20 14.27
CA SER A 124 -16.99 13.95 14.97
C SER A 124 -17.61 12.75 14.25
N ILE A 125 -17.37 12.63 12.94
CA ILE A 125 -17.86 11.49 12.18
C ILE A 125 -16.97 10.28 12.42
N HIS A 126 -17.63 9.15 12.62
CA HIS A 126 -17.03 7.82 12.57
C HIS A 126 -18.01 6.95 11.79
N MET A 127 -17.68 6.71 10.52
CA MET A 127 -18.46 5.85 9.62
C MET A 127 -17.69 4.56 9.39
N LYS A 128 -18.42 3.44 9.37
CA LYS A 128 -17.92 2.12 9.02
C LYS A 128 -18.73 1.60 7.82
N THR A 129 -18.06 1.10 6.80
CA THR A 129 -18.67 0.46 5.62
C THR A 129 -17.87 -0.78 5.24
N GLU A 130 -18.54 -1.80 4.70
CA GLU A 130 -17.86 -3.00 4.21
C GLU A 130 -17.19 -2.74 2.88
N VAL A 131 -15.97 -3.24 2.70
CA VAL A 131 -15.24 -3.15 1.42
C VAL A 131 -16.02 -3.85 0.30
N SER A 132 -16.71 -4.94 0.62
CA SER A 132 -17.57 -5.71 -0.29
C SER A 132 -18.70 -4.89 -0.91
N GLU A 133 -19.16 -3.81 -0.27
CA GLU A 133 -20.19 -2.91 -0.82
C GLU A 133 -19.69 -2.12 -2.04
N TRP A 134 -18.36 -1.94 -2.16
CA TRP A 134 -17.73 -1.13 -3.21
C TRP A 134 -17.09 -1.96 -4.32
N LEU A 135 -16.80 -3.23 -4.06
CA LEU A 135 -16.08 -4.14 -4.94
C LEU A 135 -17.02 -5.10 -5.67
N SER A 136 -16.68 -5.47 -6.92
CA SER A 136 -17.35 -6.57 -7.60
C SER A 136 -16.87 -7.93 -7.06
N GLU A 137 -17.64 -9.00 -7.30
CA GLU A 137 -17.20 -10.36 -6.94
C GLU A 137 -15.84 -10.74 -7.54
N GLU A 138 -15.55 -10.27 -8.77
CA GLU A 138 -14.24 -10.48 -9.41
C GLU A 138 -13.11 -9.75 -8.69
N GLU A 139 -13.37 -8.51 -8.25
CA GLU A 139 -12.42 -7.68 -7.50
C GLU A 139 -12.14 -8.30 -6.12
N MET A 140 -13.18 -8.85 -5.47
CA MET A 140 -13.05 -9.58 -4.20
C MET A 140 -12.23 -10.87 -4.33
N LYS A 141 -12.52 -11.70 -5.34
CA LYS A 141 -11.81 -12.97 -5.56
C LYS A 141 -10.32 -12.75 -5.81
N LYS A 142 -9.98 -11.69 -6.56
CA LYS A 142 -8.58 -11.32 -6.82
C LYS A 142 -7.87 -10.83 -5.57
N GLY A 143 -8.57 -10.08 -4.71
CA GLY A 143 -8.02 -9.70 -3.41
C GLY A 143 -7.61 -10.90 -2.56
N ILE A 144 -8.43 -11.94 -2.55
CA ILE A 144 -8.11 -13.20 -1.86
C ILE A 144 -6.87 -13.86 -2.47
N GLN A 145 -6.78 -13.91 -3.81
CA GLN A 145 -5.62 -14.48 -4.48
C GLN A 145 -4.33 -13.72 -4.16
N LEU A 146 -4.36 -12.38 -4.20
CA LEU A 146 -3.19 -11.54 -3.86
C LEU A 146 -2.72 -11.76 -2.42
N LYS A 147 -3.66 -11.88 -1.47
CA LYS A 147 -3.29 -12.15 -0.07
C LYS A 147 -2.60 -13.50 0.10
N VAL A 148 -3.03 -14.52 -0.64
CA VAL A 148 -2.37 -15.83 -0.61
C VAL A 148 -0.97 -15.74 -1.21
N GLU A 149 -0.81 -15.01 -2.32
CA GLU A 149 0.50 -14.77 -2.94
C GLU A 149 1.44 -13.98 -2.00
N GLU A 150 0.94 -12.96 -1.28
CA GLU A 150 1.70 -12.21 -0.27
C GLU A 150 2.09 -13.09 0.94
N GLU A 151 1.18 -13.94 1.44
CA GLU A 151 1.46 -14.88 2.53
C GLU A 151 2.51 -15.94 2.12
N ASP A 152 2.42 -16.47 0.90
CA ASP A 152 3.39 -17.43 0.36
C ASP A 152 4.79 -16.76 0.20
N GLU A 153 4.86 -15.52 -0.29
CA GLU A 153 6.13 -14.76 -0.41
C GLU A 153 6.75 -14.46 0.97
N ASP A 154 5.95 -14.06 1.96
CA ASP A 154 6.41 -13.83 3.33
C ASP A 154 6.93 -15.15 3.98
N GLU A 155 6.30 -16.30 3.70
CA GLU A 155 6.77 -17.61 4.16
C GLU A 155 8.12 -17.99 3.53
N GLU A 156 8.27 -17.82 2.21
CA GLU A 156 9.54 -18.06 1.50
C GLU A 156 10.66 -17.16 2.03
N GLU A 157 10.40 -15.87 2.28
CA GLU A 157 11.39 -14.94 2.84
C GLU A 157 11.81 -15.34 4.26
N ASN A 158 10.89 -15.84 5.08
CA ASN A 158 11.21 -16.32 6.42
C ASN A 158 12.09 -17.59 6.38
N GLU A 159 11.79 -18.53 5.48
CA GLU A 159 12.61 -19.74 5.29
C GLU A 159 14.03 -19.40 4.81
N GLU A 160 14.18 -18.48 3.85
CA GLU A 160 15.50 -18.04 3.37
C GLU A 160 16.33 -17.37 4.49
N ASN A 161 15.70 -16.51 5.30
CA ASN A 161 16.37 -15.87 6.44
C ASN A 161 16.82 -16.90 7.50
N GLU A 162 16.01 -17.92 7.79
CA GLU A 162 16.40 -19.01 8.71
C GLU A 162 17.58 -19.83 8.15
N GLU A 163 17.61 -20.11 6.84
CA GLU A 163 18.73 -20.81 6.20
C GLU A 163 20.02 -19.98 6.24
N GLU A 164 19.96 -18.66 5.99
CA GLU A 164 21.11 -17.76 6.11
C GLU A 164 21.67 -17.71 7.55
N GLU A 165 20.80 -17.60 8.56
CA GLU A 165 21.22 -17.63 9.97
C GLU A 165 21.92 -18.96 10.33
N GLU A 166 21.40 -20.09 9.86
CA GLU A 166 22.02 -21.40 10.06
C GLU A 166 23.40 -21.52 9.37
N GLU A 167 23.57 -20.96 8.17
CA GLU A 167 24.85 -20.96 7.47
C GLU A 167 25.89 -20.10 8.19
N GLU A 168 25.51 -18.90 8.67
CA GLU A 168 26.39 -18.04 9.47
C GLU A 168 26.82 -18.72 10.80
N GLU A 169 25.92 -19.43 11.46
CA GLU A 169 26.25 -20.22 12.66
C GLU A 169 27.23 -21.36 12.34
N LYS A 170 27.05 -22.07 11.21
CA LYS A 170 27.95 -23.15 10.79
C LYS A 170 29.33 -22.61 10.42
N GLU A 171 29.41 -21.48 9.72
CA GLU A 171 30.69 -20.86 9.35
C GLU A 171 31.46 -20.38 10.60
N SER A 172 30.81 -19.67 11.50
CA SER A 172 31.40 -19.16 12.75
C SER A 172 31.93 -20.30 13.64
N ASN A 173 31.17 -21.38 13.77
CA ASN A 173 31.60 -22.59 14.47
C ASN A 173 32.80 -23.28 13.78
N SER A 174 32.84 -23.28 12.44
CA SER A 174 33.98 -23.79 11.67
C SER A 174 35.26 -22.98 11.95
N GLU A 175 35.15 -21.66 12.01
CA GLU A 175 36.28 -20.76 12.26
C GLU A 175 36.81 -20.90 13.69
N MET A 176 35.91 -20.94 14.68
CA MET A 176 36.23 -21.17 16.08
C MET A 176 37.02 -22.48 16.26
N ASN A 177 36.59 -23.56 15.61
CA ASN A 177 37.27 -24.86 15.64
C ASN A 177 38.68 -24.83 15.01
N LYS A 178 38.89 -24.07 13.93
CA LYS A 178 40.22 -23.89 13.31
C LYS A 178 41.18 -23.14 14.25
N ILE A 179 40.69 -22.16 15.01
CA ILE A 179 41.49 -21.38 15.97
C ILE A 179 41.92 -22.25 17.15
N VAL A 180 41.02 -23.06 17.71
CA VAL A 180 41.33 -23.98 18.82
C VAL A 180 42.39 -25.01 18.42
N LYS A 181 42.29 -25.60 17.22
CA LYS A 181 43.30 -26.53 16.69
C LYS A 181 44.68 -25.87 16.54
N LYS A 182 44.76 -24.62 16.06
CA LYS A 182 46.04 -23.88 15.94
C LYS A 182 46.69 -23.59 17.30
N LYS A 183 45.92 -23.31 18.35
CA LYS A 183 46.44 -23.08 19.71
C LYS A 183 47.04 -24.35 20.33
N ASN A 184 46.41 -25.51 20.13
CA ASN A 184 46.90 -26.79 20.66
C ASN A 184 48.18 -27.29 19.98
N VAL A 185 48.45 -26.91 18.73
CA VAL A 185 49.69 -27.26 18.02
C VAL A 185 50.89 -26.44 18.52
N LYS A 186 50.67 -25.20 18.99
CA LYS A 186 51.75 -24.33 19.50
C LYS A 186 52.18 -24.65 20.94
N ALA A 187 51.42 -25.43 21.69
CA ALA A 187 51.72 -25.75 23.10
C ALA A 187 52.52 -27.07 23.30
N LYS A 188 52.99 -27.70 22.21
CA LYS A 188 53.67 -29.02 22.24
C LYS A 188 55.20 -28.97 22.07
N TYR A 189 55.85 -27.83 22.25
CA TYR A 189 57.31 -27.69 22.26
C TYR A 189 57.80 -26.93 23.48
#